data_AF-A0A9D6BRX6-F1
#
_entry.id   AF-A0A9D6BRX6-F1
#
_cell.length_a   1.000
_cell.length_b   1.000
_cell.length_c   1.000
_cell.angle_alpha   90.00
_cell.angle_beta   90.00
_cell.angle_gamma   90.00
#
_symmetry.space_group_name_H-M   'P 1'
#
loop_
_entity.id
_entity.type
_entity.pdbx_description
1 polymer ?
#
loop_
_entity_poly.entity_id
_entity_poly.type
_entity_poly.pdbx_seq_one_letter_code
_entity_poly.pdbx_strand_id
1 'polypeptide(L)'
;MQIFQRIASLVAVSMSPILTDTVHAFKDINHDHNVIKSTINVGVNPAGIAITHDSKFAYVANSNDYEIMDCHTISVIDLGSHSILKTIRDSSFNQPYRIAINKKTNLAYVTNSGGTTVTIIDTLNNSISGIIDGFDGPSSIVIAPHSSKAYVGNWGAGSPGGQGKTVSVVDLKTDSIIKVIAVPAGPVSLAMSEDEQFVYLISYGAGNPNPADGSVSIIRSSDDVVIKTINRLSGPYEIAISRDIAYITNFGTNNFAPFGRTVSVLNLTSKKMSKSIEVGIQPSGVAITPNKDFLYVSNYNTLYARPNFSRLSSGEGTISVIDVRTHEVVLTIPVGASPESVAISPDGKYALVTHFEGNTVKIISLDPRMTTQEGCSTVIHDEN
;
A
#
# COMPACT_ATOMS: atom_id res chain seq x y z
N MET A 1 72.33 16.71 34.91
CA MET A 1 71.37 16.34 35.96
C MET A 1 69.99 16.37 35.30
N GLN A 2 69.49 15.24 34.79
CA GLN A 2 68.30 14.51 35.29
C GLN A 2 67.04 15.40 35.43
N ILE A 3 65.78 15.08 35.07
CA ILE A 3 65.04 13.89 34.59
C ILE A 3 63.58 14.38 34.31
N PHE A 4 62.93 13.86 33.25
CA PHE A 4 61.47 13.62 33.01
C PHE A 4 60.34 14.65 33.25
N GLN A 5 59.49 14.89 32.22
CA GLN A 5 58.05 14.48 32.06
C GLN A 5 57.41 15.25 30.86
N ARG A 6 57.04 14.58 29.74
CA ARG A 6 55.77 13.91 29.33
C ARG A 6 54.63 14.82 28.77
N ILE A 7 54.45 14.71 27.45
CA ILE A 7 53.22 14.42 26.64
C ILE A 7 51.96 15.29 26.86
N ALA A 8 51.58 16.09 25.84
CA ALA A 8 50.31 15.99 25.07
C ALA A 8 49.99 17.32 24.35
N SER A 9 50.08 17.36 23.01
CA SER A 9 49.46 18.40 22.20
C SER A 9 48.62 17.71 21.11
N LEU A 10 47.33 17.54 21.40
CA LEU A 10 46.33 17.02 20.48
C LEU A 10 45.77 18.20 19.67
N VAL A 11 45.80 18.05 18.35
CA VAL A 11 45.20 18.97 17.37
C VAL A 11 43.69 18.94 17.56
N ALA A 12 43.10 20.07 17.97
CA ALA A 12 41.66 20.28 17.89
C ALA A 12 41.31 20.66 16.44
N VAL A 13 40.90 19.68 15.64
CA VAL A 13 40.13 19.95 14.41
C VAL A 13 38.70 20.22 14.85
N SER A 14 38.22 21.45 14.64
CA SER A 14 36.82 21.79 14.90
C SER A 14 35.92 20.99 13.95
N MET A 15 35.16 20.04 14.49
CA MET A 15 34.06 19.43 13.76
C MET A 15 32.95 20.47 13.57
N SER A 16 32.57 20.69 12.31
CA SER A 16 31.44 21.53 11.88
C SER A 16 30.11 20.98 12.43
N PRO A 17 29.15 21.80 12.87
CA PRO A 17 27.95 21.36 13.61
C PRO A 17 26.86 20.72 12.72
N ILE A 18 27.14 20.38 11.46
CA ILE A 18 26.12 20.00 10.47
C ILE A 18 25.55 18.59 10.68
N LEU A 19 26.16 17.73 11.53
CA LEU A 19 25.71 16.34 11.70
C LEU A 19 24.77 16.09 12.90
N THR A 20 24.51 17.07 13.76
CA THR A 20 23.70 16.87 14.98
C THR A 20 22.20 17.18 14.81
N ASP A 21 21.79 17.90 13.76
CA ASP A 21 20.39 18.32 13.59
C ASP A 21 19.47 17.23 13.00
N THR A 22 20.00 16.27 12.25
CA THR A 22 19.18 15.23 11.61
C THR A 22 18.58 14.23 12.60
N VAL A 23 19.14 14.11 13.80
CA VAL A 23 18.62 13.22 14.85
C VAL A 23 17.55 13.92 15.72
N HIS A 24 17.48 15.26 15.68
CA HIS A 24 16.48 16.03 16.42
C HIS A 24 15.24 16.40 15.59
N ALA A 25 15.36 16.53 14.26
CA ALA A 25 14.24 16.87 13.39
C ALA A 25 13.03 15.90 13.45
N PHE A 26 13.26 14.60 13.73
CA PHE A 26 12.18 13.60 13.81
C PHE A 26 11.49 13.53 15.18
N LYS A 27 12.11 14.08 16.23
CA LYS A 27 11.52 14.08 17.59
C LYS A 27 10.34 15.05 17.69
N ASP A 28 10.26 16.00 16.75
CA ASP A 28 9.21 17.01 16.62
C ASP A 28 8.20 16.72 15.48
N ILE A 29 8.20 15.49 14.92
CA ILE A 29 7.08 15.00 14.09
C ILE A 29 5.91 14.73 15.04
N ASN A 30 5.29 15.82 15.48
CA ASN A 30 4.23 15.82 16.45
C ASN A 30 2.90 15.42 15.80
N HIS A 31 1.90 15.09 16.62
CA HIS A 31 0.54 14.77 16.18
C HIS A 31 -0.17 15.91 15.44
N ASP A 32 0.29 17.16 15.57
CA ASP A 32 -0.45 18.36 15.15
C ASP A 32 -0.57 18.54 13.62
N HIS A 33 0.31 17.89 12.85
CA HIS A 33 0.32 17.98 11.38
C HIS A 33 -0.30 16.76 10.69
N ASN A 34 -0.17 15.57 11.30
CA ASN A 34 -0.73 14.31 10.81
C ASN A 34 -2.15 14.09 11.35
N VAL A 35 -3.06 15.02 11.05
CA VAL A 35 -4.41 15.08 11.62
C VAL A 35 -5.48 14.68 10.61
N ILE A 36 -6.57 14.09 11.09
CA ILE A 36 -7.76 13.83 10.29
C ILE A 36 -8.39 15.18 9.91
N LYS A 37 -8.36 15.50 8.62
CA LYS A 37 -8.96 16.72 8.06
C LYS A 37 -10.43 16.54 7.74
N SER A 38 -10.81 15.38 7.24
CA SER A 38 -12.17 15.12 6.77
C SER A 38 -12.50 13.64 6.85
N THR A 39 -13.78 13.35 7.02
CA THR A 39 -14.36 12.00 6.89
C THR A 39 -15.47 12.10 5.84
N ILE A 40 -15.37 11.30 4.78
CA ILE A 40 -16.25 11.35 3.62
C ILE A 40 -17.02 10.04 3.56
N ASN A 41 -18.34 10.11 3.57
CA ASN A 41 -19.17 8.92 3.33
C ASN A 41 -19.04 8.51 1.85
N VAL A 42 -18.75 7.23 1.63
CA VAL A 42 -18.63 6.62 0.30
C VAL A 42 -19.68 5.51 0.16
N GLY A 43 -19.49 4.60 -0.80
CA GLY A 43 -20.33 3.41 -0.90
C GLY A 43 -20.05 2.39 0.21
N VAL A 44 -20.68 1.24 0.07
CA VAL A 44 -20.58 0.15 1.05
C VAL A 44 -19.18 -0.48 0.97
N ASN A 45 -18.61 -0.81 2.13
CA ASN A 45 -17.39 -1.59 2.28
C ASN A 45 -16.25 -1.11 1.36
N PRO A 46 -15.80 0.15 1.49
CA PRO A 46 -14.73 0.70 0.65
C PRO A 46 -13.43 -0.07 0.87
N ALA A 47 -12.93 -0.68 -0.20
CA ALA A 47 -11.74 -1.51 -0.21
C ALA A 47 -10.53 -0.72 -0.72
N GLY A 48 -10.11 -0.94 -1.96
CA GLY A 48 -8.98 -0.26 -2.58
C GLY A 48 -9.27 1.19 -2.95
N ILE A 49 -8.24 2.02 -2.89
CA ILE A 49 -8.27 3.43 -3.27
C ILE A 49 -7.07 3.77 -4.16
N ALA A 50 -7.29 4.59 -5.19
CA ALA A 50 -6.24 5.12 -6.06
C ALA A 50 -6.41 6.62 -6.30
N ILE A 51 -5.31 7.36 -6.40
CA ILE A 51 -5.30 8.82 -6.55
C ILE A 51 -4.71 9.18 -7.91
N THR A 52 -5.33 10.14 -8.61
CA THR A 52 -4.84 10.65 -9.89
C THR A 52 -3.46 11.28 -9.74
N HIS A 53 -2.64 11.20 -10.79
CA HIS A 53 -1.25 11.69 -10.72
C HIS A 53 -1.16 13.20 -10.39
N ASP A 54 -2.15 13.98 -10.79
CA ASP A 54 -2.25 15.41 -10.49
C ASP A 54 -2.81 15.73 -9.09
N SER A 55 -3.06 14.71 -8.26
CA SER A 55 -3.56 14.83 -6.88
C SER A 55 -4.91 15.53 -6.77
N LYS A 56 -5.74 15.52 -7.82
CA LYS A 56 -7.07 16.15 -7.78
C LYS A 56 -8.19 15.21 -7.39
N PHE A 57 -8.13 13.95 -7.82
CA PHE A 57 -9.22 13.01 -7.61
C PHE A 57 -8.73 11.71 -7.00
N ALA A 58 -9.57 11.10 -6.16
CA ALA A 58 -9.39 9.74 -5.68
C ALA A 58 -10.58 8.87 -6.10
N TYR A 59 -10.29 7.63 -6.51
CA TYR A 59 -11.26 6.61 -6.86
C TYR A 59 -11.25 5.54 -5.79
N VAL A 60 -12.42 5.22 -5.26
CA VAL A 60 -12.61 4.27 -4.16
C VAL A 60 -13.48 3.13 -4.65
N ALA A 61 -12.96 1.90 -4.56
CA ALA A 61 -13.71 0.70 -4.87
C ALA A 61 -14.63 0.37 -3.70
N ASN A 62 -15.94 0.55 -3.87
CA ASN A 62 -16.93 0.22 -2.86
C ASN A 62 -17.42 -1.21 -3.11
N SER A 63 -16.94 -2.10 -2.26
CA SER A 63 -17.06 -3.53 -2.45
C SER A 63 -18.28 -4.12 -1.72
N ASN A 64 -18.38 -5.44 -1.81
CA ASN A 64 -19.50 -6.24 -1.38
C ASN A 64 -19.83 -6.13 0.11
N ASP A 65 -21.11 -5.96 0.39
CA ASP A 65 -21.79 -6.60 1.52
C ASP A 65 -22.62 -7.75 0.95
N TYR A 66 -22.38 -8.99 1.40
CA TYR A 66 -23.12 -10.17 0.95
C TYR A 66 -24.63 -10.08 1.24
N GLU A 67 -25.04 -9.12 2.06
CA GLU A 67 -26.42 -8.88 2.48
C GLU A 67 -27.09 -7.73 1.72
N ILE A 68 -26.33 -6.86 1.02
CA ILE A 68 -26.86 -5.70 0.30
C ILE A 68 -26.68 -5.88 -1.20
N MET A 69 -27.78 -6.20 -1.88
CA MET A 69 -27.82 -6.25 -3.36
C MET A 69 -27.51 -4.88 -3.98
N ASP A 70 -26.83 -4.88 -5.13
CA ASP A 70 -26.54 -3.70 -5.96
C ASP A 70 -25.73 -2.57 -5.28
N CYS A 71 -24.88 -2.91 -4.31
CA CYS A 71 -24.01 -1.95 -3.61
C CYS A 71 -22.68 -1.65 -4.33
N HIS A 72 -22.34 -2.38 -5.40
CA HIS A 72 -21.07 -2.29 -6.11
C HIS A 72 -20.95 -0.99 -6.89
N THR A 73 -20.03 -0.12 -6.45
CA THR A 73 -19.87 1.22 -7.05
C THR A 73 -18.43 1.69 -6.97
N ILE A 74 -18.09 2.74 -7.71
CA ILE A 74 -16.84 3.50 -7.53
C ILE A 74 -17.18 4.91 -7.08
N SER A 75 -16.70 5.33 -5.91
CA SER A 75 -16.79 6.71 -5.47
C SER A 75 -15.60 7.52 -6.01
N VAL A 76 -15.88 8.66 -6.61
CA VAL A 76 -14.89 9.65 -7.03
C VAL A 76 -14.94 10.81 -6.05
N ILE A 77 -13.82 11.05 -5.37
CA ILE A 77 -13.64 12.11 -4.39
C ILE A 77 -12.82 13.23 -5.04
N ASP A 78 -13.26 14.47 -4.89
CA ASP A 78 -12.48 15.66 -5.18
C ASP A 78 -11.61 16.02 -3.96
N LEU A 79 -10.29 16.06 -4.16
CA LEU A 79 -9.30 16.33 -3.11
C LEU A 79 -9.11 17.82 -2.82
N GLY A 80 -9.63 18.71 -3.66
CA GLY A 80 -9.67 20.15 -3.38
C GLY A 80 -10.81 20.51 -2.42
N SER A 81 -11.99 19.90 -2.61
CA SER A 81 -13.18 20.15 -1.78
C SER A 81 -13.39 19.13 -0.65
N HIS A 82 -12.66 18.01 -0.65
CA HIS A 82 -12.84 16.88 0.26
C HIS A 82 -14.28 16.34 0.26
N SER A 83 -14.86 16.18 -0.94
CA SER A 83 -16.25 15.73 -1.10
C SER A 83 -16.41 14.75 -2.25
N ILE A 84 -17.51 13.99 -2.25
CA ILE A 84 -17.87 13.14 -3.38
C ILE A 84 -18.19 14.02 -4.59
N LEU A 85 -17.44 13.81 -5.67
CA LEU A 85 -17.72 14.37 -6.98
C LEU A 85 -18.77 13.53 -7.72
N LYS A 86 -18.59 12.21 -7.71
CA LYS A 86 -19.46 11.26 -8.44
C LYS A 86 -19.46 9.90 -7.76
N THR A 87 -20.58 9.18 -7.85
CA THR A 87 -20.61 7.73 -7.62
C THR A 87 -20.93 7.05 -8.94
N ILE A 88 -19.97 6.32 -9.50
CA ILE A 88 -20.11 5.58 -10.75
C ILE A 88 -20.82 4.27 -10.41
N ARG A 89 -21.94 4.04 -11.11
CA ARG A 89 -22.72 2.80 -11.06
C ARG A 89 -22.77 2.23 -12.46
N ASP A 90 -22.48 0.95 -12.58
CA ASP A 90 -22.51 0.23 -13.84
C ASP A 90 -22.64 -1.27 -13.55
N SER A 91 -23.32 -2.02 -14.42
CA SER A 91 -23.52 -3.46 -14.24
C SER A 91 -22.24 -4.28 -14.40
N SER A 92 -21.17 -3.69 -14.94
CA SER A 92 -19.85 -4.35 -15.01
C SER A 92 -19.17 -4.52 -13.66
N PHE A 93 -19.58 -3.77 -12.62
CA PHE A 93 -19.00 -3.92 -11.29
C PHE A 93 -19.56 -5.14 -10.56
N ASN A 94 -18.66 -6.03 -10.14
CA ASN A 94 -18.99 -7.20 -9.34
C ASN A 94 -17.94 -7.39 -8.25
N GLN A 95 -18.24 -6.92 -7.03
CA GLN A 95 -17.27 -6.80 -5.94
C GLN A 95 -15.97 -6.07 -6.37
N PRO A 96 -16.05 -4.79 -6.77
CA PRO A 96 -14.84 -4.04 -7.11
C PRO A 96 -13.92 -3.97 -5.90
N TYR A 97 -12.62 -4.25 -6.08
CA TYR A 97 -11.73 -4.48 -4.94
C TYR A 97 -10.45 -3.64 -4.95
N ARG A 98 -9.65 -3.66 -6.02
CA ARG A 98 -8.46 -2.81 -6.18
C ARG A 98 -8.56 -1.96 -7.44
N ILE A 99 -7.94 -0.79 -7.40
CA ILE A 99 -7.90 0.18 -8.51
C ILE A 99 -6.45 0.54 -8.80
N ALA A 100 -6.05 0.51 -10.07
CA ALA A 100 -4.78 1.09 -10.51
C ALA A 100 -5.03 2.17 -11.56
N ILE A 101 -4.37 3.32 -11.40
CA ILE A 101 -4.42 4.43 -12.37
C ILE A 101 -3.14 4.39 -13.21
N ASN A 102 -3.31 4.35 -14.52
CA ASN A 102 -2.19 4.45 -15.45
C ASN A 102 -1.67 5.89 -15.48
N LYS A 103 -0.45 6.14 -14.99
CA LYS A 103 0.11 7.50 -14.90
C LYS A 103 0.36 8.17 -16.27
N LYS A 104 0.40 7.41 -17.36
CA LYS A 104 0.65 7.93 -18.72
C LYS A 104 -0.64 8.19 -19.51
N THR A 105 -1.76 7.68 -19.02
CA THR A 105 -3.07 7.85 -19.65
C THR A 105 -4.06 8.37 -18.61
N ASN A 106 -5.30 8.61 -19.02
CA ASN A 106 -6.37 8.97 -18.08
C ASN A 106 -7.27 7.75 -17.82
N LEU A 107 -6.66 6.57 -17.65
CA LEU A 107 -7.41 5.32 -17.45
C LEU A 107 -7.14 4.77 -16.06
N ALA A 108 -8.23 4.42 -15.37
CA ALA A 108 -8.23 3.62 -14.16
C ALA A 108 -8.75 2.22 -14.46
N TYR A 109 -8.14 1.21 -13.85
CA TYR A 109 -8.49 -0.20 -14.02
C TYR A 109 -8.94 -0.75 -12.68
N VAL A 110 -10.18 -1.25 -12.62
CA VAL A 110 -10.84 -1.74 -11.41
C VAL A 110 -10.98 -3.25 -11.49
N THR A 111 -10.43 -3.97 -10.53
CA THR A 111 -10.58 -5.43 -10.45
C THR A 111 -11.92 -5.80 -9.81
N ASN A 112 -12.70 -6.67 -10.47
CA ASN A 112 -13.97 -7.18 -9.96
C ASN A 112 -13.78 -8.58 -9.37
N SER A 113 -13.46 -8.68 -8.08
CA SER A 113 -13.03 -9.94 -7.46
C SER A 113 -14.12 -11.01 -7.36
N GLY A 114 -15.38 -10.59 -7.47
CA GLY A 114 -16.54 -11.50 -7.50
C GLY A 114 -16.83 -12.08 -8.89
N GLY A 115 -16.09 -11.67 -9.92
CA GLY A 115 -16.33 -12.06 -11.31
C GLY A 115 -15.05 -12.37 -12.08
N THR A 116 -15.11 -12.11 -13.39
CA THR A 116 -14.05 -12.47 -14.35
C THR A 116 -13.45 -11.25 -15.04
N THR A 117 -13.78 -10.04 -14.58
CA THR A 117 -13.54 -8.81 -15.33
C THR A 117 -12.66 -7.80 -14.60
N VAL A 118 -11.95 -6.99 -15.39
CA VAL A 118 -11.38 -5.71 -14.98
C VAL A 118 -12.13 -4.61 -15.74
N THR A 119 -12.78 -3.70 -15.04
CA THR A 119 -13.50 -2.57 -15.64
C THR A 119 -12.55 -1.38 -15.84
N ILE A 120 -12.58 -0.76 -17.02
CA ILE A 120 -11.76 0.41 -17.37
C ILE A 120 -12.61 1.67 -17.26
N ILE A 121 -12.10 2.68 -16.56
CA ILE A 121 -12.75 3.97 -16.35
C ILE A 121 -11.87 5.06 -16.95
N ASP A 122 -12.46 5.92 -17.78
CA ASP A 122 -11.84 7.17 -18.22
C ASP A 122 -11.97 8.21 -17.09
N THR A 123 -10.83 8.65 -16.57
CA THR A 123 -10.73 9.59 -15.45
C THR A 123 -10.96 11.05 -15.86
N LEU A 124 -11.01 11.38 -17.15
CA LEU A 124 -11.34 12.73 -17.62
C LEU A 124 -12.83 13.04 -17.45
N ASN A 125 -13.68 12.03 -17.66
CA ASN A 125 -15.15 12.18 -17.67
C ASN A 125 -15.87 11.26 -16.67
N ASN A 126 -15.11 10.43 -15.94
CA ASN A 126 -15.63 9.49 -14.95
C ASN A 126 -16.66 8.51 -15.54
N SER A 127 -16.36 7.94 -16.70
CA SER A 127 -17.25 6.98 -17.40
C SER A 127 -16.53 5.68 -17.72
N ILE A 128 -17.29 4.60 -17.94
CA ILE A 128 -16.74 3.30 -18.33
C ILE A 128 -16.25 3.40 -19.77
N SER A 129 -14.97 3.09 -19.99
CA SER A 129 -14.34 3.12 -21.33
C SER A 129 -14.15 1.74 -21.94
N GLY A 130 -14.21 0.68 -21.14
CA GLY A 130 -14.00 -0.69 -21.61
C GLY A 130 -14.03 -1.72 -20.48
N ILE A 131 -13.95 -3.00 -20.87
CA ILE A 131 -13.91 -4.15 -19.96
C ILE A 131 -12.90 -5.14 -20.52
N ILE A 132 -12.03 -5.66 -19.66
CA ILE A 132 -11.15 -6.81 -19.95
C ILE A 132 -11.75 -8.01 -19.24
N ASP A 133 -11.98 -9.10 -19.96
CA ASP A 133 -12.59 -10.33 -19.44
C ASP A 133 -11.64 -11.53 -19.55
N GLY A 134 -11.98 -12.63 -18.87
CA GLY A 134 -11.22 -13.87 -18.87
C GLY A 134 -10.33 -14.08 -17.64
N PHE A 135 -10.53 -13.30 -16.58
CA PHE A 135 -9.89 -13.52 -15.28
C PHE A 135 -10.69 -14.52 -14.42
N ASP A 136 -10.09 -14.95 -13.32
CA ASP A 136 -10.76 -15.77 -12.29
C ASP A 136 -10.60 -15.09 -10.92
N GLY A 137 -11.58 -14.24 -10.58
CA GLY A 137 -11.56 -13.42 -9.37
C GLY A 137 -10.36 -12.47 -9.33
N PRO A 138 -10.25 -11.49 -10.24
CA PRO A 138 -9.15 -10.54 -10.22
C PRO A 138 -9.14 -9.74 -8.91
N SER A 139 -8.03 -9.81 -8.17
CA SER A 139 -7.90 -9.26 -6.81
C SER A 139 -6.92 -8.09 -6.70
N SER A 140 -5.97 -8.00 -7.61
CA SER A 140 -4.96 -6.95 -7.62
C SER A 140 -4.50 -6.69 -9.03
N ILE A 141 -4.03 -5.47 -9.27
CA ILE A 141 -3.49 -5.07 -10.56
C ILE A 141 -2.31 -4.13 -10.34
N VAL A 142 -1.21 -4.35 -11.06
CA VAL A 142 -0.10 -3.41 -11.17
C VAL A 142 0.18 -3.11 -12.63
N ILE A 143 0.40 -1.84 -12.94
CA ILE A 143 0.67 -1.36 -14.29
C ILE A 143 2.18 -1.20 -14.46
N ALA A 144 2.69 -1.68 -15.60
CA ALA A 144 4.05 -1.50 -16.07
C ALA A 144 4.07 -0.40 -17.15
N PRO A 145 4.14 0.90 -16.76
CA PRO A 145 3.87 2.00 -17.67
C PRO A 145 4.81 2.10 -18.88
N HIS A 146 6.06 1.63 -18.84
CA HIS A 146 6.96 1.66 -19.99
C HIS A 146 6.69 0.56 -21.01
N SER A 147 6.30 -0.63 -20.55
CA SER A 147 5.98 -1.76 -21.44
C SER A 147 4.53 -1.78 -21.94
N SER A 148 3.65 -0.91 -21.43
CA SER A 148 2.20 -0.96 -21.66
C SER A 148 1.57 -2.30 -21.25
N LYS A 149 2.18 -3.01 -20.31
CA LYS A 149 1.61 -4.22 -19.72
C LYS A 149 0.94 -3.91 -18.38
N ALA A 150 0.03 -4.78 -17.96
CA ALA A 150 -0.37 -4.92 -16.58
C ALA A 150 -0.28 -6.38 -16.14
N TYR A 151 -0.13 -6.58 -14.83
CA TYR A 151 -0.19 -7.89 -14.19
C TYR A 151 -1.38 -7.88 -13.24
N VAL A 152 -2.22 -8.90 -13.35
CA VAL A 152 -3.46 -9.04 -12.57
C VAL A 152 -3.42 -10.34 -11.80
N GLY A 153 -3.52 -10.27 -10.47
CA GLY A 153 -3.61 -11.43 -9.62
C GLY A 153 -5.00 -12.05 -9.68
N ASN A 154 -5.09 -13.37 -9.92
CA ASN A 154 -6.36 -14.11 -9.95
C ASN A 154 -6.54 -14.90 -8.66
N TRP A 155 -7.37 -14.39 -7.77
CA TRP A 155 -7.64 -14.96 -6.43
C TRP A 155 -8.51 -16.22 -6.49
N GLY A 156 -9.29 -16.42 -7.56
CA GLY A 156 -10.26 -17.49 -7.68
C GLY A 156 -11.64 -17.06 -7.18
N ALA A 157 -12.55 -16.74 -8.11
CA ALA A 157 -13.88 -16.26 -7.79
C ALA A 157 -14.70 -17.33 -7.03
N GLY A 158 -15.62 -16.89 -6.16
CA GLY A 158 -16.59 -17.76 -5.49
C GLY A 158 -16.02 -18.75 -4.46
N SER A 159 -14.71 -18.75 -4.21
CA SER A 159 -14.06 -19.67 -3.26
C SER A 159 -13.66 -18.95 -1.96
N PRO A 160 -14.21 -19.34 -0.79
CA PRO A 160 -13.73 -18.83 0.50
C PRO A 160 -12.23 -19.05 0.64
N GLY A 161 -11.48 -17.97 0.85
CA GLY A 161 -10.02 -18.02 1.03
C GLY A 161 -9.19 -18.11 -0.26
N GLY A 162 -9.80 -18.01 -1.45
CA GLY A 162 -9.10 -17.83 -2.73
C GLY A 162 -8.25 -19.02 -3.18
N GLN A 163 -8.78 -19.82 -4.10
CA GLN A 163 -8.08 -21.00 -4.62
C GLN A 163 -7.31 -20.72 -5.92
N GLY A 164 -7.27 -19.47 -6.36
CA GLY A 164 -6.58 -19.02 -7.56
C GLY A 164 -5.07 -19.19 -7.45
N LYS A 165 -4.44 -19.52 -8.57
CA LYS A 165 -3.02 -19.87 -8.67
C LYS A 165 -2.36 -19.23 -9.88
N THR A 166 -2.89 -18.10 -10.34
CA THR A 166 -2.41 -17.47 -11.57
C THR A 166 -2.29 -15.97 -11.47
N VAL A 167 -1.37 -15.42 -12.26
CA VAL A 167 -1.30 -14.00 -12.60
C VAL A 167 -1.49 -13.87 -14.10
N SER A 168 -2.46 -13.06 -14.52
CA SER A 168 -2.68 -12.74 -15.93
C SER A 168 -1.80 -11.54 -16.33
N VAL A 169 -1.10 -11.66 -17.45
CA VAL A 169 -0.39 -10.55 -18.10
C VAL A 169 -1.31 -9.98 -19.17
N VAL A 170 -1.54 -8.68 -19.11
CA VAL A 170 -2.47 -7.95 -19.97
C VAL A 170 -1.67 -6.97 -20.83
N ASP A 171 -1.95 -6.92 -22.13
CA ASP A 171 -1.53 -5.82 -22.99
C ASP A 171 -2.58 -4.70 -22.92
N LEU A 172 -2.17 -3.54 -22.39
CA LEU A 172 -3.04 -2.38 -22.21
C LEU A 172 -3.28 -1.57 -23.49
N LYS A 173 -2.63 -1.92 -24.61
CA LYS A 173 -2.92 -1.31 -25.92
C LYS A 173 -4.10 -1.99 -26.60
N THR A 174 -4.27 -3.29 -26.35
CA THR A 174 -5.30 -4.14 -26.94
C THR A 174 -6.34 -4.61 -25.93
N ASP A 175 -6.19 -4.20 -24.66
CA ASP A 175 -7.05 -4.56 -23.54
C ASP A 175 -7.32 -6.07 -23.47
N SER A 176 -6.26 -6.87 -23.66
CA SER A 176 -6.34 -8.32 -23.83
C SER A 176 -5.34 -9.07 -22.96
N ILE A 177 -5.75 -10.22 -22.42
CA ILE A 177 -4.86 -11.14 -21.70
C ILE A 177 -3.94 -11.83 -22.73
N ILE A 178 -2.64 -11.66 -22.58
CA ILE A 178 -1.62 -12.19 -23.51
C ILE A 178 -0.84 -13.37 -22.93
N LYS A 179 -0.84 -13.54 -21.61
CA LYS A 179 -0.16 -14.67 -20.94
C LYS A 179 -0.79 -14.92 -19.58
N VAL A 180 -0.74 -16.18 -19.12
CA VAL A 180 -1.10 -16.55 -17.75
C VAL A 180 0.12 -17.22 -17.10
N ILE A 181 0.51 -16.73 -15.94
CA ILE A 181 1.66 -17.19 -15.17
C ILE A 181 1.14 -18.02 -13.99
N ALA A 182 1.63 -19.24 -13.82
CA ALA A 182 1.32 -20.05 -12.64
C ALA A 182 2.11 -19.55 -11.41
N VAL A 183 1.43 -19.45 -10.27
CA VAL A 183 1.99 -19.03 -8.98
C VAL A 183 1.50 -19.96 -7.86
N PRO A 184 2.15 -20.00 -6.68
CA PRO A 184 1.85 -21.03 -5.67
C PRO A 184 0.41 -21.03 -5.15
N ALA A 185 -0.13 -19.86 -4.81
CA ALA A 185 -1.48 -19.70 -4.27
C ALA A 185 -1.94 -18.24 -4.20
N GLY A 186 -3.25 -18.03 -4.10
CA GLY A 186 -3.92 -16.86 -3.52
C GLY A 186 -3.25 -15.52 -3.76
N PRO A 187 -3.07 -15.07 -5.00
CA PRO A 187 -2.50 -13.75 -5.27
C PRO A 187 -3.42 -12.64 -4.73
N VAL A 188 -2.89 -11.75 -3.90
CA VAL A 188 -3.66 -10.67 -3.23
C VAL A 188 -3.13 -9.28 -3.50
N SER A 189 -1.83 -9.12 -3.75
CA SER A 189 -1.23 -7.81 -4.00
C SER A 189 -0.03 -7.93 -4.92
N LEU A 190 0.17 -6.91 -5.75
CA LEU A 190 1.25 -6.84 -6.74
C LEU A 190 1.92 -5.47 -6.64
N ALA A 191 3.25 -5.45 -6.70
CA ALA A 191 4.03 -4.23 -6.86
C ALA A 191 5.09 -4.41 -7.94
N MET A 192 5.42 -3.32 -8.64
CA MET A 192 6.42 -3.29 -9.70
C MET A 192 7.67 -2.55 -9.20
N SER A 193 8.86 -3.07 -9.50
CA SER A 193 10.10 -2.34 -9.25
C SER A 193 10.17 -1.06 -10.08
N GLU A 194 10.86 -0.04 -9.57
CA GLU A 194 10.92 1.28 -10.25
C GLU A 194 11.57 1.21 -11.64
N ASP A 195 12.46 0.24 -11.86
CA ASP A 195 13.10 -0.05 -13.15
C ASP A 195 12.29 -0.99 -14.08
N GLU A 196 11.07 -1.34 -13.66
CA GLU A 196 10.17 -2.30 -14.29
C GLU A 196 10.75 -3.69 -14.56
N GLN A 197 11.87 -4.08 -13.95
CA GLN A 197 12.50 -5.39 -14.20
C GLN A 197 11.78 -6.54 -13.50
N PHE A 198 11.11 -6.26 -12.39
CA PHE A 198 10.49 -7.29 -11.55
C PHE A 198 9.12 -6.88 -11.02
N VAL A 199 8.18 -7.82 -11.11
CA VAL A 199 6.91 -7.78 -10.40
C VAL A 199 7.00 -8.65 -9.15
N TYR A 200 6.58 -8.11 -8.03
CA TYR A 200 6.52 -8.78 -6.75
C TYR A 200 5.07 -9.09 -6.43
N LEU A 201 4.76 -10.38 -6.34
CA LEU A 201 3.44 -10.88 -6.00
C LEU A 201 3.42 -11.33 -4.56
N ILE A 202 2.41 -10.86 -3.82
CA ILE A 202 2.03 -11.40 -2.53
C ILE A 202 0.95 -12.46 -2.71
N SER A 203 1.24 -13.63 -2.16
CA SER A 203 0.32 -14.75 -2.06
C SER A 203 -0.11 -14.92 -0.62
N TYR A 204 -1.40 -14.72 -0.34
CA TYR A 204 -1.94 -14.86 1.01
C TYR A 204 -2.02 -16.34 1.40
N GLY A 205 -1.63 -16.63 2.63
CA GLY A 205 -1.86 -17.91 3.29
C GLY A 205 -2.33 -17.61 4.71
N ALA A 206 -3.51 -18.10 5.08
CA ALA A 206 -4.34 -17.64 6.21
C ALA A 206 -3.76 -17.82 7.62
N GLY A 207 -2.45 -17.98 7.78
CA GLY A 207 -1.79 -17.99 9.08
C GLY A 207 -2.24 -19.10 10.03
N ASN A 208 -2.90 -20.16 9.54
CA ASN A 208 -3.30 -21.35 10.33
C ASN A 208 -2.08 -21.85 11.14
N PRO A 209 -2.24 -22.34 12.39
CA PRO A 209 -1.16 -22.92 13.21
C PRO A 209 -0.27 -23.98 12.54
N ASN A 210 -0.58 -24.41 11.31
CA ASN A 210 0.36 -25.10 10.45
C ASN A 210 1.17 -24.08 9.59
N PRO A 211 2.48 -23.88 9.86
CA PRO A 211 3.23 -22.80 9.23
C PRO A 211 3.58 -23.16 7.78
N ALA A 212 3.17 -22.36 6.76
CA ALA A 212 4.02 -21.97 5.60
C ALA A 212 3.37 -21.37 4.32
N ASP A 213 2.05 -21.14 4.19
CA ASP A 213 1.52 -20.93 2.82
C ASP A 213 1.68 -19.50 2.24
N GLY A 214 1.86 -18.48 3.08
CA GLY A 214 2.07 -17.12 2.61
C GLY A 214 3.44 -16.95 1.95
N SER A 215 3.49 -16.29 0.79
CA SER A 215 4.74 -16.12 0.05
C SER A 215 4.85 -14.80 -0.72
N VAL A 216 6.09 -14.47 -1.11
CA VAL A 216 6.41 -13.45 -2.11
C VAL A 216 7.00 -14.13 -3.33
N SER A 217 6.34 -14.04 -4.48
CA SER A 217 6.88 -14.50 -5.77
C SER A 217 7.46 -13.33 -6.55
N ILE A 218 8.65 -13.51 -7.12
CA ILE A 218 9.35 -12.52 -7.94
C ILE A 218 9.27 -12.97 -9.39
N ILE A 219 8.58 -12.17 -10.20
CA ILE A 219 8.37 -12.41 -11.62
C ILE A 219 9.26 -11.44 -12.39
N ARG A 220 10.10 -11.97 -13.28
CA ARG A 220 10.88 -11.14 -14.21
C ARG A 220 9.98 -10.69 -15.35
N SER A 221 9.92 -9.38 -15.62
CA SER A 221 8.99 -8.79 -16.59
C SER A 221 9.40 -8.97 -18.06
N SER A 222 10.70 -9.19 -18.31
CA SER A 222 11.23 -9.34 -19.68
C SER A 222 10.69 -10.59 -20.40
N ASP A 223 10.41 -11.64 -19.64
CA ASP A 223 9.94 -12.93 -20.14
C ASP A 223 8.76 -13.52 -19.37
N ASP A 224 8.26 -12.79 -18.37
CA ASP A 224 7.09 -13.13 -17.56
C ASP A 224 7.25 -14.51 -16.87
N VAL A 225 8.39 -14.72 -16.21
CA VAL A 225 8.76 -15.96 -15.52
C VAL A 225 8.95 -15.72 -14.02
N VAL A 226 8.39 -16.59 -13.18
CA VAL A 226 8.67 -16.62 -11.74
C VAL A 226 10.10 -17.12 -11.54
N ILE A 227 10.98 -16.26 -11.04
CA ILE A 227 12.40 -16.57 -10.83
C ILE A 227 12.73 -16.97 -9.38
N LYS A 228 11.85 -16.61 -8.44
CA LYS A 228 12.03 -16.93 -7.02
C LYS A 228 10.71 -16.84 -6.27
N THR A 229 10.53 -17.72 -5.30
CA THR A 229 9.46 -17.61 -4.30
C THR A 229 10.08 -17.66 -2.90
N ILE A 230 9.70 -16.70 -2.07
CA ILE A 230 10.09 -16.60 -0.65
C ILE A 230 8.86 -16.99 0.16
N ASN A 231 8.92 -18.13 0.86
CA ASN A 231 7.79 -18.71 1.58
C ASN A 231 7.80 -18.33 3.08
N ARG A 232 6.78 -18.80 3.80
CA ARG A 232 6.63 -18.73 5.26
C ARG A 232 6.38 -17.32 5.81
N LEU A 233 5.70 -16.48 5.03
CA LEU A 233 5.10 -15.26 5.57
C LEU A 233 3.76 -15.61 6.24
N SER A 234 3.44 -14.95 7.36
CA SER A 234 2.21 -15.18 8.11
C SER A 234 1.11 -14.22 7.64
N GLY A 235 0.19 -14.72 6.79
CA GLY A 235 -0.88 -13.91 6.21
C GLY A 235 -0.37 -12.63 5.54
N PRO A 236 0.59 -12.69 4.60
CA PRO A 236 1.04 -11.49 3.91
C PRO A 236 -0.10 -10.93 3.06
N TYR A 237 -0.29 -9.62 3.06
CA TYR A 237 -1.46 -9.00 2.45
C TYR A 237 -1.12 -7.98 1.37
N GLU A 238 -0.45 -6.89 1.71
CA GLU A 238 -0.14 -5.81 0.77
C GLU A 238 1.35 -5.52 0.72
N ILE A 239 1.83 -5.06 -0.45
CA ILE A 239 3.24 -4.74 -0.70
C ILE A 239 3.39 -3.32 -1.24
N ALA A 240 4.39 -2.59 -0.72
CA ALA A 240 4.84 -1.32 -1.27
C ALA A 240 6.36 -1.32 -1.48
N ILE A 241 6.83 -0.63 -2.53
CA ILE A 241 8.25 -0.56 -2.89
C ILE A 241 8.78 0.87 -2.73
N SER A 242 9.84 1.00 -1.92
CA SER A 242 10.64 2.21 -1.76
C SER A 242 12.05 1.91 -2.24
N ARG A 243 12.44 2.45 -3.41
CA ARG A 243 13.78 2.24 -3.99
C ARG A 243 14.07 0.73 -4.14
N ASP A 244 15.11 0.21 -3.49
CA ASP A 244 15.54 -1.18 -3.50
C ASP A 244 15.00 -2.03 -2.33
N ILE A 245 13.95 -1.54 -1.65
CA ILE A 245 13.31 -2.21 -0.52
C ILE A 245 11.81 -2.39 -0.79
N ALA A 246 11.29 -3.57 -0.47
CA ALA A 246 9.85 -3.84 -0.39
C ALA A 246 9.40 -4.02 1.07
N TYR A 247 8.23 -3.49 1.38
CA TYR A 247 7.55 -3.61 2.66
C TYR A 247 6.28 -4.43 2.46
N ILE A 248 6.14 -5.52 3.21
CA ILE A 248 5.00 -6.44 3.11
C ILE A 248 4.26 -6.46 4.44
N THR A 249 2.98 -6.12 4.45
CA THR A 249 2.16 -6.23 5.66
C THR A 249 1.85 -7.70 5.94
N ASN A 250 2.05 -8.12 7.20
CA ASN A 250 1.69 -9.45 7.66
C ASN A 250 0.39 -9.33 8.46
N PHE A 251 -0.74 -9.43 7.76
CA PHE A 251 -2.09 -9.35 8.33
C PHE A 251 -2.39 -10.52 9.29
N GLY A 252 -1.83 -11.69 9.00
CA GLY A 252 -2.08 -12.92 9.76
C GLY A 252 -3.42 -13.56 9.39
N THR A 253 -4.45 -13.34 10.20
CA THR A 253 -5.78 -13.96 10.07
C THR A 253 -6.86 -13.08 10.68
N ASN A 254 -8.08 -13.18 10.17
CA ASN A 254 -9.28 -12.49 10.67
C ASN A 254 -10.01 -13.24 11.78
N ASN A 255 -9.77 -14.55 11.92
CA ASN A 255 -10.70 -15.45 12.64
C ASN A 255 -10.06 -16.21 13.81
N PHE A 256 -8.76 -16.08 14.05
CA PHE A 256 -8.09 -16.78 15.14
C PHE A 256 -6.78 -16.10 15.54
N ALA A 257 -6.25 -16.43 16.71
CA ALA A 257 -4.91 -16.01 17.12
C ALA A 257 -3.84 -16.97 16.58
N PRO A 258 -2.60 -16.49 16.33
CA PRO A 258 -2.15 -15.11 16.51
C PRO A 258 -2.57 -14.19 15.35
N PHE A 259 -2.91 -12.94 15.68
CA PHE A 259 -3.10 -11.89 14.69
C PHE A 259 -1.76 -11.38 14.17
N GLY A 260 -1.75 -10.88 12.95
CA GLY A 260 -0.59 -10.18 12.39
C GLY A 260 -0.29 -8.89 13.14
N ARG A 261 1.00 -8.57 13.31
CA ARG A 261 1.48 -7.38 14.02
C ARG A 261 2.74 -6.78 13.41
N THR A 262 3.07 -7.18 12.18
CA THR A 262 4.38 -6.86 11.63
C THR A 262 4.34 -6.46 10.16
N VAL A 263 5.32 -5.67 9.77
CA VAL A 263 5.70 -5.43 8.38
C VAL A 263 7.04 -6.08 8.12
N SER A 264 7.06 -6.96 7.14
CA SER A 264 8.24 -7.65 6.65
C SER A 264 9.04 -6.74 5.69
N VAL A 265 10.36 -6.71 5.82
CA VAL A 265 11.25 -5.92 4.95
C VAL A 265 12.07 -6.84 4.03
N LEU A 266 11.89 -6.70 2.72
CA LEU A 266 12.59 -7.45 1.67
C LEU A 266 13.57 -6.54 0.93
N ASN A 267 14.85 -6.89 0.94
CA ASN A 267 15.83 -6.23 0.08
C ASN A 267 15.74 -6.80 -1.34
N LEU A 268 15.47 -5.93 -2.32
CA LEU A 268 15.16 -6.33 -3.70
C LEU A 268 16.39 -6.80 -4.48
N THR A 269 17.56 -6.22 -4.20
CA THR A 269 18.83 -6.60 -4.84
C THR A 269 19.23 -8.03 -4.47
N SER A 270 19.31 -8.31 -3.16
CA SER A 270 19.67 -9.63 -2.63
C SER A 270 18.51 -10.64 -2.66
N LYS A 271 17.27 -10.14 -2.84
CA LYS A 271 16.02 -10.92 -2.78
C LYS A 271 15.89 -11.69 -1.46
N LYS A 272 16.26 -11.06 -0.33
CA LYS A 272 16.23 -11.67 1.00
C LYS A 272 15.44 -10.82 1.99
N MET A 273 14.71 -11.49 2.86
CA MET A 273 14.09 -10.87 4.03
C MET A 273 15.20 -10.38 4.97
N SER A 274 15.02 -9.19 5.53
CA SER A 274 16.05 -8.51 6.32
C SER A 274 15.60 -8.21 7.75
N LYS A 275 14.45 -7.55 7.92
CA LYS A 275 13.89 -7.14 9.21
C LYS A 275 12.38 -7.35 9.25
N SER A 276 11.84 -7.35 10.46
CA SER A 276 10.41 -7.28 10.74
C SER A 276 10.18 -6.08 11.65
N ILE A 277 9.23 -5.22 11.28
CA ILE A 277 8.88 -3.99 12.00
C ILE A 277 7.58 -4.26 12.74
N GLU A 278 7.55 -4.07 14.06
CA GLU A 278 6.32 -4.20 14.84
C GLU A 278 5.41 -2.99 14.60
N VAL A 279 4.13 -3.25 14.37
CA VAL A 279 3.08 -2.25 14.11
C VAL A 279 1.81 -2.60 14.90
N GLY A 280 0.68 -1.96 14.56
CA GLY A 280 -0.62 -2.29 15.11
C GLY A 280 -1.12 -3.70 14.73
N ILE A 281 -2.35 -4.00 15.13
CA ILE A 281 -2.98 -5.32 14.90
C ILE A 281 -3.53 -5.38 13.48
N GLN A 282 -3.26 -6.51 12.81
CA GLN A 282 -3.69 -6.81 11.45
C GLN A 282 -3.31 -5.70 10.46
N PRO A 283 -2.00 -5.45 10.25
CA PRO A 283 -1.58 -4.52 9.22
C PRO A 283 -2.11 -5.00 7.86
N SER A 284 -2.82 -4.12 7.16
CA SER A 284 -3.54 -4.39 5.92
C SER A 284 -2.88 -3.63 4.78
N GLY A 285 -3.31 -2.41 4.49
CA GLY A 285 -2.79 -1.57 3.41
C GLY A 285 -1.46 -0.93 3.78
N VAL A 286 -0.68 -0.61 2.76
CA VAL A 286 0.64 0.01 2.93
C VAL A 286 0.97 0.95 1.78
N ALA A 287 1.37 2.18 2.09
CA ALA A 287 1.72 3.19 1.09
C ALA A 287 2.93 4.03 1.51
N ILE A 288 3.69 4.50 0.52
CA ILE A 288 4.94 5.23 0.73
C ILE A 288 4.75 6.68 0.29
N THR A 289 5.35 7.61 1.03
CA THR A 289 5.36 9.04 0.69
C THR A 289 6.11 9.31 -0.63
N PRO A 290 5.81 10.40 -1.36
CA PRO A 290 6.47 10.69 -2.64
C PRO A 290 8.00 10.81 -2.55
N ASN A 291 8.53 11.37 -1.45
CA ASN A 291 9.96 11.45 -1.18
C ASN A 291 10.61 10.10 -0.81
N LYS A 292 9.80 9.04 -0.60
CA LYS A 292 10.21 7.66 -0.30
C LYS A 292 10.76 7.43 1.12
N ASP A 293 10.58 8.39 2.01
CA ASP A 293 11.23 8.36 3.32
C ASP A 293 10.30 7.88 4.44
N PHE A 294 8.99 7.84 4.21
CA PHE A 294 8.02 7.35 5.18
C PHE A 294 7.03 6.36 4.58
N LEU A 295 6.64 5.40 5.42
CA LEU A 295 5.66 4.38 5.13
C LEU A 295 4.45 4.54 6.04
N TYR A 296 3.25 4.49 5.48
CA TYR A 296 1.98 4.52 6.19
C TYR A 296 1.33 3.14 6.07
N VAL A 297 0.99 2.55 7.22
CA VAL A 297 0.41 1.19 7.31
C VAL A 297 -0.92 1.28 8.02
N SER A 298 -2.00 0.84 7.37
CA SER A 298 -3.31 0.71 8.02
C SER A 298 -3.34 -0.55 8.87
N ASN A 299 -3.75 -0.42 10.13
CA ASN A 299 -3.91 -1.50 11.07
C ASN A 299 -5.40 -1.72 11.31
N TYR A 300 -5.90 -2.77 10.70
CA TYR A 300 -7.32 -3.04 10.54
C TYR A 300 -8.05 -3.24 11.87
N ASN A 301 -7.39 -3.93 12.82
CA ASN A 301 -7.91 -4.19 14.17
C ASN A 301 -9.35 -4.79 14.20
N THR A 302 -9.55 -5.78 13.33
CA THR A 302 -10.63 -6.80 13.22
C THR A 302 -12.11 -6.36 13.27
N LEU A 303 -12.85 -6.86 12.28
CA LEU A 303 -14.31 -6.81 12.11
C LEU A 303 -15.12 -7.51 13.21
N TYR A 304 -14.58 -8.58 13.82
CA TYR A 304 -15.40 -9.54 14.55
C TYR A 304 -15.04 -9.59 16.03
N ALA A 305 -15.77 -8.83 16.86
CA ALA A 305 -15.86 -9.10 18.29
C ALA A 305 -16.66 -10.39 18.52
N ARG A 306 -16.07 -11.55 18.24
CA ARG A 306 -16.65 -12.85 18.62
C ARG A 306 -16.38 -13.12 20.10
N PRO A 307 -17.23 -13.92 20.80
CA PRO A 307 -17.12 -14.16 22.24
C PRO A 307 -15.78 -14.76 22.73
N ASN A 308 -14.87 -15.12 21.82
CA ASN A 308 -13.58 -15.75 22.13
C ASN A 308 -12.37 -14.82 22.01
N PHE A 309 -12.54 -13.53 21.68
CA PHE A 309 -11.41 -12.61 21.56
C PHE A 309 -11.39 -11.57 22.68
N SER A 310 -10.59 -11.83 23.71
CA SER A 310 -10.21 -10.78 24.66
C SER A 310 -9.07 -9.95 24.06
N ARG A 311 -9.07 -8.63 24.30
CA ARG A 311 -8.06 -7.63 23.84
C ARG A 311 -8.23 -7.07 22.42
N LEU A 312 -9.40 -7.22 21.81
CA LEU A 312 -9.79 -6.49 20.61
C LEU A 312 -10.89 -5.49 20.96
N SER A 313 -10.75 -4.26 20.47
CA SER A 313 -11.79 -3.24 20.54
C SER A 313 -12.20 -2.90 19.10
N SER A 314 -13.37 -3.37 18.67
CA SER A 314 -13.95 -2.96 17.39
C SER A 314 -14.02 -1.44 17.35
N GLY A 315 -13.55 -0.82 16.26
CA GLY A 315 -13.56 0.64 16.14
C GLY A 315 -12.25 1.35 16.54
N GLU A 316 -11.20 0.63 16.94
CA GLU A 316 -9.91 1.23 17.36
C GLU A 316 -8.77 0.95 16.35
N GLY A 317 -9.05 1.00 15.05
CA GLY A 317 -8.02 0.91 14.02
C GLY A 317 -7.10 2.13 13.99
N THR A 318 -5.86 1.92 13.55
CA THR A 318 -4.80 2.94 13.56
C THR A 318 -4.02 2.97 12.25
N ILE A 319 -3.30 4.06 12.00
CA ILE A 319 -2.24 4.12 10.99
C ILE A 319 -0.90 4.16 11.72
N SER A 320 0.01 3.25 11.39
CA SER A 320 1.41 3.33 11.83
C SER A 320 2.23 4.03 10.76
N VAL A 321 3.02 5.02 11.17
CA VAL A 321 3.97 5.71 10.28
C VAL A 321 5.38 5.30 10.65
N ILE A 322 6.13 4.82 9.64
CA ILE A 322 7.45 4.24 9.80
C ILE A 322 8.46 5.08 9.02
N ASP A 323 9.60 5.41 9.65
CA ASP A 323 10.77 5.97 8.98
C ASP A 323 11.48 4.84 8.20
N VAL A 324 11.59 5.00 6.88
CA VAL A 324 12.19 4.02 5.95
C VAL A 324 13.70 3.85 6.18
N ARG A 325 14.40 4.84 6.71
CA ARG A 325 15.84 4.77 6.98
C ARG A 325 16.13 4.00 8.25
N THR A 326 15.34 4.20 9.31
CA THR A 326 15.56 3.54 10.61
C THR A 326 14.79 2.23 10.76
N HIS A 327 13.71 2.06 9.99
CA HIS A 327 12.70 1.01 10.14
C HIS A 327 12.00 1.04 11.51
N GLU A 328 11.79 2.24 12.05
CA GLU A 328 11.10 2.45 13.34
C GLU A 328 9.75 3.13 13.12
N VAL A 329 8.75 2.73 13.92
CA VAL A 329 7.46 3.43 13.98
C VAL A 329 7.67 4.76 14.71
N VAL A 330 7.50 5.86 14.01
CA VAL A 330 7.68 7.23 14.54
C VAL A 330 6.36 7.86 14.99
N LEU A 331 5.23 7.36 14.49
CA LEU A 331 3.91 7.90 14.81
C LEU A 331 2.83 6.82 14.71
N THR A 332 1.82 6.88 15.57
CA THR A 332 0.59 6.09 15.46
C THR A 332 -0.62 7.02 15.51
N ILE A 333 -1.49 6.94 14.50
CA ILE A 333 -2.65 7.83 14.34
C ILE A 333 -3.92 6.99 14.53
N PRO A 334 -4.75 7.27 15.55
CA PRO A 334 -6.07 6.64 15.68
C PRO A 334 -6.97 7.09 14.53
N VAL A 335 -7.54 6.13 13.79
CA VAL A 335 -8.41 6.43 12.64
C VAL A 335 -9.79 5.80 12.76
N GLY A 336 -10.00 4.83 13.66
CA GLY A 336 -11.33 4.29 13.92
C GLY A 336 -11.56 2.93 13.25
N ALA A 337 -12.82 2.59 12.94
CA ALA A 337 -13.19 1.24 12.53
C ALA A 337 -12.53 0.79 11.21
N SER A 338 -11.88 -0.38 11.26
CA SER A 338 -11.52 -1.21 10.11
C SER A 338 -10.85 -0.48 8.94
N PRO A 339 -9.73 0.24 9.16
CA PRO A 339 -8.99 0.90 8.08
C PRO A 339 -8.36 -0.15 7.17
N GLU A 340 -8.82 -0.27 5.92
CA GLU A 340 -8.39 -1.33 5.00
C GLU A 340 -7.19 -0.90 4.17
N SER A 341 -7.38 0.08 3.27
CA SER A 341 -6.36 0.56 2.34
C SER A 341 -5.93 1.98 2.70
N VAL A 342 -4.69 2.31 2.37
CA VAL A 342 -4.14 3.67 2.49
C VAL A 342 -3.47 4.05 1.18
N ALA A 343 -3.72 5.27 0.70
CA ALA A 343 -3.01 5.85 -0.43
C ALA A 343 -2.47 7.24 -0.08
N ILE A 344 -1.27 7.56 -0.55
CA ILE A 344 -0.65 8.88 -0.39
C ILE A 344 -0.83 9.69 -1.67
N SER A 345 -1.28 10.94 -1.56
CA SER A 345 -1.42 11.83 -2.71
C SER A 345 -0.05 12.11 -3.32
N PRO A 346 0.09 12.12 -4.66
CA PRO A 346 1.36 12.38 -5.33
C PRO A 346 2.03 13.71 -4.94
N ASP A 347 1.24 14.72 -4.58
CA ASP A 347 1.72 16.01 -4.09
C ASP A 347 2.16 15.99 -2.60
N GLY A 348 2.03 14.85 -1.92
CA GLY A 348 2.48 14.65 -0.56
C GLY A 348 1.68 15.39 0.50
N LYS A 349 0.48 15.90 0.18
CA LYS A 349 -0.35 16.64 1.13
C LYS A 349 -1.26 15.76 1.97
N TYR A 350 -1.71 14.63 1.44
CA TYR A 350 -2.76 13.83 2.05
C TYR A 350 -2.46 12.33 2.04
N ALA A 351 -2.83 11.65 3.12
CA ALA A 351 -3.13 10.22 3.11
C ALA A 351 -4.65 10.04 3.10
N LEU A 352 -5.14 9.15 2.25
CA LEU A 352 -6.53 8.74 2.22
C LEU A 352 -6.64 7.29 2.69
N VAL A 353 -7.51 7.06 3.67
CA VAL A 353 -7.67 5.76 4.32
C VAL A 353 -9.12 5.31 4.15
N THR A 354 -9.33 4.14 3.55
CA THR A 354 -10.66 3.53 3.47
C THR A 354 -11.01 2.85 4.78
N HIS A 355 -12.21 3.10 5.28
CA HIS A 355 -12.75 2.50 6.49
C HIS A 355 -13.88 1.55 6.11
N PHE A 356 -13.56 0.25 6.06
CA PHE A 356 -14.41 -0.78 5.48
C PHE A 356 -15.81 -0.80 6.12
N GLU A 357 -15.91 -1.07 7.42
CA GLU A 357 -17.21 -1.08 8.12
C GLU A 357 -17.79 0.32 8.32
N GLY A 358 -16.92 1.34 8.27
CA GLY A 358 -17.33 2.72 8.44
C GLY A 358 -17.99 3.31 7.19
N ASN A 359 -17.98 2.63 6.04
CA ASN A 359 -18.44 3.15 4.74
C ASN A 359 -17.91 4.56 4.44
N THR A 360 -16.66 4.82 4.86
CA THR A 360 -16.05 6.15 4.83
C THR A 360 -14.63 6.12 4.31
N VAL A 361 -14.18 7.28 3.83
CA VAL A 361 -12.76 7.57 3.61
C VAL A 361 -12.36 8.70 4.54
N LYS A 362 -11.26 8.51 5.28
CA LYS A 362 -10.65 9.57 6.08
C LYS A 362 -9.47 10.18 5.33
N ILE A 363 -9.46 11.50 5.27
CA ILE A 363 -8.35 12.29 4.73
C ILE A 363 -7.51 12.77 5.91
N ILE A 364 -6.24 12.40 5.92
CA ILE A 364 -5.25 12.81 6.91
C ILE A 364 -4.31 13.79 6.21
N SER A 365 -4.10 14.99 6.75
CA SER A 365 -3.03 15.86 6.25
C SER A 365 -1.67 15.28 6.60
N LEU A 366 -0.69 15.44 5.71
CA LEU A 366 0.67 15.01 5.96
C LEU A 366 1.54 16.18 6.36
N ASP A 367 2.44 15.95 7.29
CA ASP A 367 3.48 16.92 7.62
C ASP A 367 4.40 17.11 6.40
N PRO A 368 4.59 18.35 5.90
CA PRO A 368 5.47 18.60 4.76
C PRO A 368 6.89 18.06 4.98
N ARG A 369 7.40 18.05 6.21
CA ARG A 369 8.73 17.49 6.55
C ARG A 369 8.83 15.98 6.27
N MET A 370 7.68 15.30 6.17
CA MET A 370 7.60 13.87 5.85
C MET A 370 7.44 13.60 4.35
N THR A 371 7.23 14.63 3.54
CA THR A 371 6.87 14.46 2.12
C THR A 371 7.70 15.30 1.17
N THR A 372 8.39 16.34 1.64
CA THR A 372 9.38 17.07 0.85
C THR A 372 10.73 16.35 0.90
N GLN A 373 11.46 16.38 -0.22
CA GLN A 373 12.90 16.20 -0.14
C GLN A 373 13.45 17.52 0.39
N GLU A 374 14.21 17.53 1.48
CA GLU A 374 15.00 18.71 1.80
C GLU A 374 15.88 18.99 0.59
N GLY A 375 15.57 20.07 -0.13
CA GLY A 375 16.40 20.54 -1.20
C GLY A 375 17.78 20.78 -0.64
N CYS A 376 18.78 20.11 -1.20
CA CYS A 376 20.16 20.50 -1.06
C CYS A 376 20.31 21.88 -1.73
N SER A 377 19.90 22.93 -1.04
CA SER A 377 20.16 24.32 -1.41
C SER A 377 20.82 24.98 -0.20
N THR A 378 22.10 24.70 -0.03
CA THR A 378 23.00 25.66 0.61
C THR A 378 22.98 26.93 -0.23
N VAL A 379 22.12 27.87 0.12
CA VAL A 379 22.34 29.28 -0.22
C VAL A 379 23.47 29.72 0.70
N ILE A 380 24.70 29.65 0.20
CA ILE A 380 25.81 30.38 0.80
C ILE A 380 25.49 31.85 0.51
N HIS A 381 25.03 32.57 1.53
CA HIS A 381 25.16 34.02 1.51
C HIS A 381 26.64 34.33 1.66
N ASP A 382 27.30 34.65 0.54
CA ASP A 382 28.58 35.36 0.57
C ASP A 382 28.30 36.75 1.14
N GLU A 383 28.60 36.94 2.42
CA GLU A 383 28.78 38.27 3.00
C GLU A 383 30.15 38.79 2.55
N ASN A 384 30.13 39.85 1.72
CA ASN A 384 31.27 40.74 1.50
C ASN A 384 31.18 41.94 2.44
#